data_AF-A0A0N0H3D9-F1
#
_entry.id   AF-A0A0N0H3D9-F1
#
_cell.length_a   1.000
_cell.length_b   1.000
_cell.length_c   1.000
_cell.angle_alpha   90.00
_cell.angle_beta   90.00
_cell.angle_gamma   90.00
#
_symmetry.space_group_name_H-M   'P 1'
#
loop_
_entity.id
_entity.type
_entity.pdbx_description
1 polymer ?
#
loop_
_entity_poly.entity_id
_entity_poly.type
_entity_poly.pdbx_seq_one_letter_code
_entity_poly.pdbx_strand_id
1 'polypeptide(L)'
;GELFELRTAGNAVPVYQEGMAASSEAATIEYAMRVLGVADIVVCGHSHCGAVGAKIRGEDLTGVPAVRDWLAQQLSDALPKDEEPAVSAAVQQHVREQLQRLRGYPCVQERLAVGEVTLHGWFYEVHTGLVAAHQPASDLFLPL
;
A
#
# COMPACT_ATOMS: atom_id res chain seq x y z
N GLY A 1 3.43 -22.08 0.12
CA GLY A 1 4.20 -21.19 1.01
C GLY A 1 3.22 -20.53 1.97
N GLU A 2 3.72 -19.99 3.07
CA GLU A 2 2.89 -19.31 4.08
C GLU A 2 2.56 -17.85 3.71
N LEU A 3 3.31 -17.28 2.74
CA LEU A 3 3.14 -15.92 2.25
C LEU A 3 3.00 -15.90 0.72
N PHE A 4 2.08 -15.08 0.22
CA PHE A 4 1.89 -14.78 -1.21
C PHE A 4 2.15 -13.29 -1.43
N GLU A 5 3.18 -12.95 -2.20
CA GLU A 5 3.75 -11.60 -2.23
C GLU A 5 3.42 -10.84 -3.52
N LEU A 6 3.07 -9.55 -3.37
CA LEU A 6 3.05 -8.55 -4.43
C LEU A 6 4.01 -7.42 -4.03
N ARG A 7 4.94 -7.05 -4.93
CA ARG A 7 5.91 -5.98 -4.67
C ARG A 7 5.92 -4.98 -5.82
N THR A 8 5.50 -3.76 -5.53
CA THR A 8 5.51 -2.63 -6.48
C THR A 8 6.33 -1.47 -5.91
N ALA A 9 6.74 -0.54 -6.77
CA ALA A 9 7.39 0.69 -6.31
C ALA A 9 6.41 1.47 -5.42
N GLY A 10 6.79 1.64 -4.15
CA GLY A 10 5.97 2.31 -3.15
C GLY A 10 4.84 1.47 -2.57
N ASN A 11 4.83 0.14 -2.74
CA ASN A 11 3.76 -0.75 -2.23
C ASN A 11 2.34 -0.29 -2.63
N ALA A 12 2.25 0.31 -3.80
CA ALA A 12 1.03 0.88 -4.34
C ALA A 12 0.07 -0.19 -4.86
N VAL A 13 -1.21 0.00 -4.56
CA VAL A 13 -2.35 -0.75 -5.07
C VAL A 13 -3.14 0.17 -6.00
N PRO A 14 -3.38 -0.20 -7.26
CA PRO A 14 -4.23 0.56 -8.16
C PRO A 14 -5.64 0.74 -7.64
N VAL A 15 -6.30 1.83 -8.00
CA VAL A 15 -7.74 1.97 -7.75
C VAL A 15 -8.48 1.02 -8.70
N TYR A 16 -9.34 0.17 -8.14
CA TYR A 16 -10.21 -0.68 -8.97
C TYR A 16 -11.20 0.17 -9.76
N GLN A 17 -11.32 -0.09 -11.06
CA GLN A 17 -12.33 0.50 -11.93
C GLN A 17 -12.93 -0.59 -12.82
N GLU A 18 -14.24 -0.58 -13.00
CA GLU A 18 -14.90 -1.51 -13.91
C GLU A 18 -14.41 -1.29 -15.35
N GLY A 19 -14.04 -2.37 -16.03
CA GLY A 19 -13.47 -2.31 -17.37
C GLY A 19 -12.02 -1.81 -17.44
N MET A 20 -11.32 -1.67 -16.31
CA MET A 20 -9.88 -1.38 -16.33
C MET A 20 -9.11 -2.51 -17.03
N ALA A 21 -8.02 -2.15 -17.71
CA ALA A 21 -7.10 -3.14 -18.24
C ALA A 21 -6.51 -3.99 -17.11
N ALA A 22 -6.25 -5.27 -17.40
CA ALA A 22 -5.59 -6.16 -16.47
C ALA A 22 -4.22 -5.60 -16.07
N SER A 23 -3.95 -5.57 -14.77
CA SER A 23 -2.64 -5.22 -14.21
C SER A 23 -2.14 -6.37 -13.35
N SER A 24 -0.82 -6.42 -13.14
CA SER A 24 -0.21 -7.46 -12.31
C SER A 24 -0.74 -7.43 -10.88
N GLU A 25 -1.00 -6.24 -10.35
CA GLU A 25 -1.50 -5.98 -9.02
C GLU A 25 -2.94 -6.48 -8.87
N ALA A 26 -3.82 -6.06 -9.79
CA ALA A 26 -5.23 -6.45 -9.76
C ALA A 26 -5.40 -7.97 -9.91
N ALA A 27 -4.67 -8.59 -10.84
CA ALA A 27 -4.68 -10.03 -11.04
C ALA A 27 -4.14 -10.79 -9.81
N THR A 28 -3.08 -10.29 -9.16
CA THR A 28 -2.51 -10.91 -7.96
C THR A 28 -3.48 -10.83 -6.77
N ILE A 29 -4.12 -9.67 -6.57
CA ILE A 29 -5.15 -9.49 -5.53
C ILE A 29 -6.33 -10.41 -5.78
N GLU A 30 -6.84 -10.47 -7.02
CA GLU A 30 -7.95 -11.37 -7.38
C GLU A 30 -7.59 -12.83 -7.15
N TYR A 31 -6.40 -13.26 -7.55
CA TYR A 31 -5.94 -14.63 -7.36
C TYR A 31 -5.83 -14.99 -5.87
N ALA A 32 -5.25 -14.10 -5.06
CA ALA A 32 -5.18 -14.29 -3.61
C ALA A 32 -6.57 -14.48 -2.98
N MET A 33 -7.54 -13.68 -3.43
CA MET A 33 -8.89 -13.68 -2.85
C MET A 33 -9.79 -14.80 -3.36
N ARG A 34 -9.76 -15.08 -4.66
CA ARG A 34 -10.70 -16.00 -5.33
C ARG A 34 -10.16 -17.41 -5.47
N VAL A 35 -8.84 -17.58 -5.56
CA VAL A 35 -8.20 -18.88 -5.80
C VAL A 35 -7.52 -19.40 -4.55
N LEU A 36 -6.71 -18.58 -3.88
CA LEU A 36 -5.98 -19.02 -2.70
C LEU A 36 -6.80 -18.92 -1.41
N GLY A 37 -7.87 -18.13 -1.40
CA GLY A 37 -8.73 -18.00 -0.24
C GLY A 37 -8.05 -17.35 0.97
N VAL A 38 -7.07 -16.45 0.75
CA VAL A 38 -6.31 -15.83 1.86
C VAL A 38 -7.24 -15.16 2.88
N ALA A 39 -6.92 -15.28 4.16
CA ALA A 39 -7.69 -14.70 5.26
C ALA A 39 -7.14 -13.36 5.74
N ASP A 40 -5.90 -13.03 5.38
CA ASP A 40 -5.23 -11.80 5.80
C ASP A 40 -4.51 -11.17 4.61
N ILE A 41 -4.71 -9.86 4.43
CA ILE A 41 -3.92 -9.04 3.50
C ILE A 41 -3.18 -8.00 4.31
N VAL A 42 -1.86 -7.94 4.14
CA VAL A 42 -1.01 -6.91 4.75
C VAL A 42 -0.52 -5.93 3.69
N VAL A 43 -0.81 -4.65 3.85
CA VAL A 43 -0.11 -3.57 3.16
C VAL A 43 1.04 -3.12 4.03
N CYS A 44 2.27 -3.41 3.63
CA CYS A 44 3.47 -3.08 4.40
C CYS A 44 4.25 -1.94 3.74
N GLY A 45 4.23 -0.75 4.37
CA GLY A 45 5.13 0.36 4.06
C GLY A 45 6.42 0.30 4.87
N HIS A 46 7.41 1.13 4.54
CA HIS A 46 8.69 1.13 5.27
C HIS A 46 9.38 2.50 5.37
N SER A 47 10.22 2.69 6.40
CA SER A 47 10.82 3.98 6.81
C SER A 47 11.69 4.70 5.76
N HIS A 48 12.25 3.98 4.80
CA HIS A 48 13.11 4.52 3.73
C HIS A 48 12.52 4.25 2.34
N CYS A 49 11.21 4.40 2.19
CA CYS A 49 10.56 4.22 0.91
C CYS A 49 11.01 5.29 -0.10
N GLY A 50 11.92 4.93 -1.01
CA GLY A 50 12.43 5.84 -2.04
C GLY A 50 11.33 6.37 -2.97
N ALA A 51 10.33 5.54 -3.28
CA ALA A 51 9.19 5.94 -4.12
C ALA A 51 8.32 7.03 -3.46
N VAL A 52 7.89 6.80 -2.21
CA VAL A 52 7.11 7.79 -1.45
C VAL A 52 7.96 9.03 -1.17
N GLY A 53 9.23 8.85 -0.79
CA GLY A 53 10.19 9.92 -0.57
C GLY A 53 10.37 10.83 -1.78
N ALA A 54 10.58 10.24 -2.96
CA ALA A 54 10.75 10.99 -4.22
C ALA A 54 9.49 11.81 -4.56
N LYS A 55 8.30 11.26 -4.32
CA LYS A 55 7.02 11.97 -4.52
C LYS A 55 6.88 13.18 -3.60
N ILE A 56 7.10 13.01 -2.29
CA ILE A 56 6.87 14.11 -1.32
C ILE A 56 7.95 15.19 -1.40
N ARG A 57 9.18 14.84 -1.77
CA ARG A 57 10.28 15.79 -2.00
C ARG A 57 10.25 16.47 -3.36
N GLY A 58 9.39 16.00 -4.28
CA GLY A 58 9.34 16.52 -5.64
C GLY A 58 10.65 16.30 -6.41
N GLU A 59 11.25 15.12 -6.26
CA GLU A 59 12.49 14.78 -6.96
C GLU A 59 12.31 14.76 -8.49
N ASP A 60 13.39 15.03 -9.21
CA ASP A 60 13.40 14.93 -10.67
C ASP A 60 13.36 13.47 -11.11
N LEU A 61 12.21 13.04 -11.63
CA LEU A 61 11.97 11.69 -12.14
C LEU A 61 12.06 11.59 -13.67
N THR A 62 12.60 12.60 -14.36
CA THR A 62 12.72 12.61 -15.83
C THR A 62 13.54 11.43 -16.37
N GLY A 63 14.55 10.97 -15.62
CA GLY A 63 15.38 9.80 -15.94
C GLY A 63 14.69 8.44 -15.75
N VAL A 64 13.51 8.40 -15.11
CA VAL A 64 12.76 7.18 -14.79
C VAL A 64 11.26 7.34 -15.14
N PRO A 65 10.91 7.57 -16.42
CA PRO A 65 9.55 7.98 -16.82
C PRO A 65 8.45 6.99 -16.41
N ALA A 66 8.71 5.67 -16.46
CA ALA A 66 7.76 4.67 -15.99
C ALA A 66 7.47 4.80 -14.47
N VAL A 67 8.49 5.09 -13.65
CA VAL A 67 8.32 5.32 -12.21
C VAL A 67 7.58 6.62 -11.98
N ARG A 68 7.95 7.69 -12.69
CA ARG A 68 7.24 8.98 -12.63
C ARG A 68 5.74 8.80 -12.86
N ASP A 69 5.37 8.14 -13.96
CA ASP A 69 3.98 7.98 -14.37
C ASP A 69 3.22 7.06 -13.40
N TRP A 70 3.87 6.00 -12.92
CA TRP A 70 3.35 5.15 -11.85
C TRP A 70 3.06 5.94 -10.57
N LEU A 71 4.04 6.67 -10.03
CA LEU A 71 3.88 7.41 -8.79
C LEU A 71 2.87 8.56 -8.92
N ALA A 72 2.79 9.20 -10.08
CA ALA A 72 1.79 10.24 -10.36
C ALA A 72 0.36 9.71 -10.28
N GLN A 73 0.13 8.47 -10.73
CA GLN A 73 -1.19 7.83 -10.67
C GLN A 73 -1.47 7.21 -9.31
N GLN A 74 -0.45 6.62 -8.68
CA GLN A 74 -0.66 5.76 -7.54
C GLN A 74 -0.45 6.43 -6.18
N LEU A 75 0.27 7.54 -6.08
CA LEU A 75 0.49 8.25 -4.81
C LEU A 75 -0.27 9.57 -4.81
N SER A 76 -0.99 9.81 -3.70
CA SER A 76 -1.76 11.04 -3.49
C SER A 76 -0.85 12.28 -3.44
N ASP A 77 -1.34 13.39 -3.98
CA ASP A 77 -0.71 14.71 -3.81
C ASP A 77 -0.94 15.30 -2.40
N ALA A 78 -1.86 14.71 -1.63
CA ALA A 78 -2.16 15.11 -0.25
C ALA A 78 -1.26 14.41 0.78
N LEU A 79 -0.24 13.66 0.35
CA LEU A 79 0.75 13.11 1.28
C LEU A 79 1.51 14.25 1.97
N PRO A 80 1.78 14.13 3.28
CA PRO A 80 2.49 15.14 4.03
C PRO A 80 3.88 15.35 3.43
N LYS A 81 4.20 16.62 3.19
CA LYS A 81 5.52 17.06 2.74
C LYS A 81 6.33 17.36 4.00
N ASP A 82 6.67 16.31 4.75
CA ASP A 82 7.48 16.47 5.95
C ASP A 82 8.88 16.97 5.57
N GLU A 83 9.42 17.91 6.36
CA GLU A 83 10.86 18.19 6.34
C GLU A 83 11.61 16.96 6.86
N GLU A 84 12.85 16.76 6.38
CA GLU A 84 13.66 15.65 6.88
C GLU A 84 13.72 15.67 8.42
N PRO A 85 13.49 14.52 9.07
CA PRO A 85 13.76 13.17 8.55
C PRO A 85 12.54 12.29 8.22
N ALA A 86 11.29 12.71 8.35
CA ALA A 86 10.21 11.72 8.53
C ALA A 86 9.38 11.38 7.28
N VAL A 87 9.95 10.68 6.30
CA VAL A 87 9.17 9.96 5.26
C VAL A 87 8.12 9.00 5.89
N SER A 88 8.30 8.65 7.16
CA SER A 88 7.42 7.79 7.96
C SER A 88 5.96 8.22 7.95
N ALA A 89 5.61 9.49 8.17
CA ALA A 89 4.21 9.89 8.25
C ALA A 89 3.54 9.80 6.86
N ALA A 90 4.26 10.19 5.81
CA ALA A 90 3.81 10.02 4.43
C ALA A 90 3.59 8.55 4.08
N VAL A 91 4.51 7.67 4.49
CA VAL A 91 4.37 6.22 4.26
C VAL A 91 3.18 5.66 5.05
N GLN A 92 3.02 6.03 6.31
CA GLN A 92 1.88 5.58 7.13
C GLN A 92 0.54 6.06 6.57
N GLN A 93 0.47 7.30 6.05
CA GLN A 93 -0.70 7.77 5.30
C GLN A 93 -0.89 6.98 4.01
N HIS A 94 0.17 6.74 3.25
CA HIS A 94 0.11 5.99 2.01
C HIS A 94 -0.41 4.57 2.22
N VAL A 95 0.03 3.88 3.27
CA VAL A 95 -0.47 2.55 3.67
C VAL A 95 -1.99 2.59 3.91
N ARG A 96 -2.49 3.59 4.65
CA ARG A 96 -3.92 3.76 4.90
C ARG A 96 -4.71 3.99 3.61
N GLU A 97 -4.18 4.80 2.70
CA GLU A 97 -4.78 5.00 1.37
C GLU A 97 -4.83 3.69 0.57
N GLN A 98 -3.79 2.85 0.61
CA GLN A 98 -3.77 1.57 -0.11
C GLN A 98 -4.77 0.56 0.49
N LEU A 99 -4.92 0.53 1.82
CA LEU A 99 -5.97 -0.25 2.47
C LEU A 99 -7.36 0.20 2.00
N GLN A 100 -7.57 1.50 1.84
CA GLN A 100 -8.84 2.02 1.33
C GLN A 100 -9.08 1.62 -0.13
N ARG A 101 -8.04 1.60 -0.98
CA ARG A 101 -8.16 1.10 -2.35
C ARG A 101 -8.49 -0.38 -2.41
N LEU A 102 -7.86 -1.20 -1.57
CA LEU A 102 -8.17 -2.62 -1.45
C LEU A 102 -9.65 -2.86 -1.13
N ARG A 103 -10.26 -2.05 -0.25
CA ARG A 103 -11.70 -2.14 0.05
C ARG A 103 -12.59 -1.87 -1.17
N GLY A 104 -12.08 -1.22 -2.21
CA GLY A 104 -12.79 -0.97 -3.46
C GLY A 104 -12.76 -2.12 -4.46
N TYR A 105 -11.94 -3.15 -4.24
CA TYR A 105 -11.92 -4.34 -5.10
C TYR A 105 -13.12 -5.25 -4.76
N PRO A 106 -13.95 -5.65 -5.74
CA PRO A 106 -15.12 -6.50 -5.47
C PRO A 106 -14.78 -7.81 -4.73
N CYS A 107 -13.70 -8.49 -5.13
CA CYS A 107 -13.25 -9.73 -4.50
C CYS A 107 -12.81 -9.56 -3.03
N VAL A 108 -12.36 -8.36 -2.64
CA VAL A 108 -11.99 -8.02 -1.27
C VAL A 108 -13.23 -7.57 -0.49
N GLN A 109 -14.06 -6.71 -1.08
CA GLN A 109 -15.28 -6.18 -0.47
C GLN A 109 -16.25 -7.29 -0.08
N GLU A 110 -16.48 -8.26 -0.97
CA GLU A 110 -17.38 -9.39 -0.70
C GLU A 110 -16.93 -10.22 0.50
N ARG A 111 -15.62 -10.50 0.61
CA ARG A 111 -15.07 -11.31 1.72
C ARG A 111 -14.97 -10.52 3.02
N LEU A 112 -14.76 -9.20 2.94
CA LEU A 112 -14.84 -8.31 4.11
C LEU A 112 -16.26 -8.31 4.69
N ALA A 113 -17.29 -8.26 3.84
CA ALA A 113 -18.68 -8.20 4.27
C ALA A 113 -19.13 -9.42 5.10
N VAL A 114 -18.50 -10.58 4.88
CA VAL A 114 -18.78 -11.82 5.61
C VAL A 114 -17.72 -12.16 6.67
N GLY A 115 -16.72 -11.29 6.88
CA GLY A 115 -15.69 -11.48 7.90
C GLY A 115 -14.65 -12.57 7.58
N GLU A 116 -14.49 -12.92 6.31
CA GLU A 116 -13.55 -13.97 5.85
C GLU A 116 -12.14 -13.44 5.55
N VAL A 117 -11.97 -12.12 5.50
CA VAL A 117 -10.68 -11.49 5.28
C VAL A 117 -10.47 -10.30 6.22
N THR A 118 -9.26 -10.13 6.71
CA THR A 118 -8.84 -8.95 7.47
C THR A 118 -7.76 -8.19 6.71
N LEU A 119 -7.87 -6.85 6.68
CA LEU A 119 -6.86 -5.98 6.09
C LEU A 119 -5.99 -5.37 7.20
N HIS A 120 -4.68 -5.47 7.04
CA HIS A 120 -3.69 -4.98 8.00
C HIS A 120 -2.78 -3.95 7.35
N GLY A 121 -2.57 -2.81 8.01
CA GLY A 121 -1.57 -1.82 7.60
C GLY A 121 -0.34 -1.95 8.48
N TRP A 122 0.82 -2.23 7.89
CA TRP A 122 2.08 -2.32 8.61
C TRP A 122 3.05 -1.22 8.17
N PHE A 123 3.87 -0.77 9.12
CA PHE A 123 5.01 0.10 8.89
C PHE A 123 6.26 -0.58 9.42
N TYR A 124 7.17 -0.92 8.53
CA TYR A 124 8.44 -1.56 8.84
C TYR A 124 9.58 -0.54 8.93
N GLU A 125 10.21 -0.45 10.09
CA GLU A 125 11.36 0.40 10.33
C GLU A 125 12.64 -0.36 9.98
N VAL A 126 13.18 -0.09 8.79
CA VAL A 126 14.24 -0.92 8.18
C VAL A 126 15.53 -0.96 9.01
N HIS A 127 15.84 0.12 9.73
CA HIS A 127 17.09 0.24 10.48
C HIS A 127 17.03 -0.44 11.87
N THR A 128 15.84 -0.63 12.44
CA THR A 128 15.65 -1.31 13.72
C THR A 128 15.11 -2.73 13.57
N GLY A 129 14.47 -3.03 12.44
CA GLY A 129 13.74 -4.28 12.25
C GLY A 129 12.35 -4.29 12.89
N LEU A 130 11.93 -3.19 13.53
CA LEU A 130 10.64 -3.11 14.21
C LEU A 130 9.49 -2.95 13.21
N VAL A 131 8.34 -3.52 13.56
CA VAL A 131 7.09 -3.37 12.81
C VAL A 131 6.06 -2.72 13.71
N ALA A 132 5.38 -1.71 13.18
CA ALA A 132 4.20 -1.13 13.79
C ALA A 132 2.96 -1.47 12.94
N ALA A 133 1.85 -1.77 13.59
CA ALA A 133 0.56 -2.03 12.97
C ALA A 133 -0.39 -0.86 13.15
N HIS A 134 -1.11 -0.53 12.07
CA HIS A 134 -2.18 0.46 12.06
C HIS A 134 -3.34 -0.01 12.92
N GLN A 135 -3.77 0.84 13.84
CA GLN A 135 -4.94 0.65 14.68
C GLN A 135 -6.11 1.46 14.10
N PRO A 136 -7.13 0.82 13.49
CA PRO A 136 -8.23 1.55 12.84
C PRO A 136 -9.00 2.51 13.75
N ALA A 137 -9.06 2.22 15.05
CA ALA A 137 -9.81 3.01 16.02
C ALA A 137 -9.15 4.35 16.37
N SER A 138 -7.81 4.38 16.44
CA SER A 138 -7.05 5.57 16.82
C SER A 138 -6.28 6.20 15.65
N ASP A 139 -6.25 5.50 14.51
CA ASP A 139 -5.51 5.87 13.31
C ASP A 139 -3.98 6.00 13.52
N LEU A 140 -3.47 5.31 14.54
CA LEU A 140 -2.05 5.30 14.92
C LEU A 140 -1.39 4.00 14.46
N PHE A 141 -0.08 4.07 14.19
CA PHE A 141 0.77 2.89 14.06
C PHE A 141 1.42 2.62 15.42
N LEU A 142 1.10 1.48 16.03
CA LEU A 142 1.65 1.04 17.32
C LEU A 142 2.51 -0.20 17.10
N PRO A 143 3.57 -0.43 17.91
CA PRO A 143 4.38 -1.64 17.83
C PRO A 143 3.51 -2.91 17.79
N LEU A 144 3.81 -3.80 16.83
CA LEU A 144 3.15 -5.09 16.66
C LEU A 144 3.49 -6.03 17.83
#